data_AF-A0A1I8BCI1-F1
#
_entry.id   AF-A0A1I8BCI1-F1
#
_cell.length_a   1.000
_cell.length_b   1.000
_cell.length_c   1.000
_cell.angle_alpha   90.00
_cell.angle_beta   90.00
_cell.angle_gamma   90.00
#
_symmetry.space_group_name_H-M   'P 1'
#
loop_
_entity.id
_entity.type
_entity.pdbx_description
1 polymer ?
#
loop_
_entity_poly.entity_id
_entity_poly.type
_entity_poly.pdbx_seq_one_letter_code
_entity_poly.pdbx_strand_id
1 'polypeptide(L)'
;MFNESLNISLNDLDINESPCVDCNKSLLCNDKTFFESKLFCLEKSNKTNKIIKGNRICESECFVYRDKLGIVNQGCGNCSSFSDYIDCKNCKENNYCNEERIISKQCWVDNDKKCENEFDDPCYIYRTPTNGVEKGCGNCPFYTCKECTGHLCNEDSLLPYYCFGNGASYKECSYNHSYCYIAKVEVTERG
;
A
#
# COMPACT_ATOMS: atom_id res chain seq x y z
N MET A 1 -9.80 -3.33 45.43
CA MET A 1 -10.29 -2.79 44.15
C MET A 1 -10.06 -3.85 43.09
N PHE A 2 -11.11 -4.60 42.76
CA PHE A 2 -11.08 -5.54 41.64
C PHE A 2 -11.29 -4.73 40.36
N ASN A 3 -10.40 -4.94 39.38
CA ASN A 3 -10.39 -4.19 38.13
C ASN A 3 -11.58 -4.66 37.27
N GLU A 4 -12.57 -3.79 37.09
CA GLU A 4 -13.86 -4.02 36.42
C GLU A 4 -13.74 -4.17 34.89
N SER A 5 -12.69 -4.83 34.37
CA SER A 5 -12.43 -4.88 32.92
C SER A 5 -12.30 -6.29 32.32
N LEU A 6 -12.67 -7.35 33.04
CA LEU A 6 -12.80 -8.70 32.47
C LEU A 6 -14.13 -9.33 32.86
N ASN A 7 -15.22 -8.81 32.29
CA ASN A 7 -16.52 -9.46 32.32
C ASN A 7 -17.11 -9.47 30.89
N ILE A 8 -16.36 -10.06 29.96
CA ILE A 8 -16.92 -10.46 28.67
C ILE A 8 -17.45 -11.88 28.87
N SER A 9 -18.74 -12.08 28.63
CA SER A 9 -19.34 -13.40 28.54
C SER A 9 -18.57 -14.21 27.48
N LEU A 10 -17.84 -15.25 27.92
CA LEU A 10 -17.08 -16.15 27.04
C LEU A 10 -17.93 -16.83 25.95
N ASN A 11 -19.26 -16.74 26.05
CA ASN A 11 -20.19 -17.35 25.11
C ASN A 11 -20.28 -16.61 23.76
N ASP A 12 -19.84 -15.34 23.68
CA ASP A 12 -19.91 -14.52 22.46
C ASP A 12 -18.53 -14.26 21.83
N LEU A 13 -17.45 -14.73 22.45
CA LEU A 13 -16.09 -14.64 21.92
C LEU A 13 -15.73 -15.97 21.26
N ASP A 14 -15.41 -15.96 19.97
CA ASP A 14 -14.59 -17.06 19.44
C ASP A 14 -13.20 -16.91 20.05
N ILE A 15 -12.96 -17.69 21.11
CA ILE A 15 -11.68 -17.74 21.83
C ILE A 15 -10.53 -18.10 20.86
N ASN A 16 -10.83 -18.74 19.72
CA ASN A 16 -9.85 -19.03 18.68
C ASN A 16 -9.53 -17.83 17.77
N GLU A 17 -10.17 -16.68 17.93
CA GLU A 17 -9.90 -15.45 17.19
C GLU A 17 -9.34 -14.32 18.08
N SER A 18 -9.39 -14.50 19.41
CA SER A 18 -8.84 -13.53 20.36
C SER A 18 -7.39 -13.86 20.71
N PRO A 19 -6.46 -12.88 20.74
CA PRO A 19 -5.09 -13.11 21.21
C PRO A 19 -5.11 -13.62 22.65
N CYS A 20 -4.50 -14.77 22.85
CA CYS A 20 -4.43 -15.43 24.15
C CYS A 20 -2.97 -15.72 24.51
N VAL A 21 -2.66 -15.63 25.80
CA VAL A 21 -1.35 -15.94 26.32
C VAL A 21 -1.48 -17.13 27.24
N ASP A 22 -0.80 -18.22 26.89
CA ASP A 22 -0.71 -19.38 27.78
C ASP A 22 0.21 -19.04 28.96
N CYS A 23 -0.33 -19.30 30.14
CA CYS A 23 0.27 -19.07 31.44
C CYS A 23 1.28 -20.16 31.84
N ASN A 24 1.45 -21.18 31.00
CA ASN A 24 2.31 -22.33 31.27
C ASN A 24 3.70 -21.90 31.78
N LYS A 25 4.03 -22.34 33.00
CA LYS A 25 5.32 -22.18 33.72
C LYS A 25 5.61 -20.83 34.41
N SER A 26 4.62 -19.97 34.64
CA SER A 26 4.82 -18.75 35.46
C SER A 26 3.84 -18.64 36.63
N LEU A 27 4.34 -18.23 37.80
CA LEU A 27 3.50 -17.86 38.94
C LEU A 27 2.86 -16.49 38.64
N LEU A 28 1.53 -16.37 38.75
CA LEU A 28 0.77 -15.11 38.60
C LEU A 28 0.83 -14.43 37.22
N CYS A 29 0.93 -15.19 36.13
CA CYS A 29 0.94 -14.70 34.74
C CYS A 29 -0.40 -14.16 34.21
N ASN A 30 -1.47 -14.25 34.98
CA ASN A 30 -2.77 -13.67 34.65
C ASN A 30 -2.81 -12.16 34.93
N ASP A 31 -1.69 -11.47 34.70
CA ASP A 31 -1.54 -10.05 34.88
C ASP A 31 -1.43 -9.33 33.53
N LYS A 32 -1.87 -8.07 33.52
CA LYS A 32 -1.92 -7.23 32.32
C LYS A 32 -0.53 -7.00 31.73
N THR A 33 0.49 -6.83 32.58
CA THR A 33 1.86 -6.55 32.16
C THR A 33 2.48 -7.75 31.46
N PHE A 34 2.20 -8.97 31.92
CA PHE A 34 2.64 -10.19 31.23
C PHE A 34 2.02 -10.31 29.84
N PHE A 35 0.72 -10.05 29.70
CA PHE A 35 0.06 -10.03 28.39
C PHE A 35 0.67 -8.96 27.46
N GLU A 36 0.82 -7.73 27.95
CA GLU A 36 1.37 -6.61 27.18
C GLU A 36 2.84 -6.81 26.79
N SER A 37 3.58 -7.65 27.52
CA SER A 37 4.97 -8.01 27.18
C SER A 37 5.09 -8.98 26.00
N LYS A 38 3.98 -9.61 25.57
CA LYS A 38 3.99 -10.56 24.44
C LYS A 38 3.83 -9.83 23.12
N LEU A 39 4.51 -10.37 22.11
CA LEU A 39 4.43 -9.91 20.73
C LEU A 39 3.40 -10.74 19.96
N PHE A 40 2.48 -10.06 19.29
CA PHE A 40 1.54 -10.62 18.32
C PHE A 40 1.77 -9.94 16.97
N CYS A 41 1.63 -10.68 15.87
CA CYS A 41 1.89 -10.18 14.53
C CYS A 41 0.60 -10.10 13.70
N LEU A 42 0.59 -9.23 12.68
CA LEU A 42 -0.37 -9.37 11.60
C LEU A 42 -0.04 -10.63 10.82
N GLU A 43 -1.07 -11.38 10.45
CA GLU A 43 -0.97 -12.62 9.69
C GLU A 43 -1.84 -12.52 8.44
N LYS A 44 -1.40 -13.15 7.35
CA LYS A 44 -2.25 -13.30 6.17
C LYS A 44 -3.04 -14.60 6.24
N SER A 45 -4.37 -14.50 6.17
CA SER A 45 -5.23 -15.67 6.20
C SER A 45 -5.11 -16.49 4.91
N ASN A 46 -4.67 -17.75 5.04
CA ASN A 46 -4.58 -18.70 3.93
C ASN A 46 -5.93 -18.97 3.22
N LYS A 47 -7.07 -18.71 3.90
CA LYS A 47 -8.41 -18.96 3.34
C LYS A 47 -8.97 -17.76 2.56
N THR A 48 -8.68 -16.54 3.01
CA THR A 48 -9.32 -15.32 2.49
C THR A 48 -8.36 -14.33 1.86
N ASN A 49 -7.04 -14.58 1.92
CA ASN A 49 -5.99 -13.63 1.54
C ASN A 49 -6.08 -12.27 2.27
N LYS A 50 -6.87 -12.17 3.34
CA LYS A 50 -7.00 -10.96 4.16
C LYS A 50 -5.96 -10.94 5.26
N ILE A 51 -5.53 -9.74 5.60
CA ILE A 51 -4.70 -9.47 6.77
C ILE A 51 -5.60 -9.56 8.01
N ILE A 52 -5.18 -10.35 8.99
CA ILE A 52 -5.84 -10.52 10.27
C ILE A 52 -4.86 -10.22 11.40
N LYS A 53 -5.39 -9.93 12.59
CA LYS A 53 -4.60 -9.89 13.81
C LYS A 53 -4.32 -11.33 14.24
N GLY A 54 -3.07 -11.75 14.21
CA GLY A 54 -2.66 -13.06 14.70
C GLY A 54 -2.94 -13.17 16.20
N ASN A 55 -3.43 -14.33 16.62
CA ASN A 55 -3.79 -14.60 18.01
C ASN A 55 -2.74 -15.43 18.76
N ARG A 56 -1.67 -15.84 18.07
CA ARG A 56 -0.57 -16.63 18.63
C ARG A 56 0.58 -15.72 19.01
N ILE A 57 1.20 -16.00 20.16
CA ILE A 57 2.42 -15.33 20.59
C ILE A 57 3.52 -15.59 19.57
N CYS A 58 4.19 -14.53 19.15
CA CYS A 58 5.41 -14.59 18.38
C CYS A 58 6.63 -14.45 19.28
N GLU A 59 7.43 -15.51 19.41
CA GLU A 59 8.65 -15.48 20.24
C GLU A 59 9.87 -14.89 19.52
N SER A 60 9.73 -14.48 18.26
CA SER A 60 10.82 -13.97 17.42
C SER A 60 10.64 -12.50 17.07
N GLU A 61 10.23 -12.21 15.83
CA GLU A 61 9.86 -10.90 15.31
C GLU A 61 8.68 -11.04 14.36
N CYS A 62 8.04 -9.92 14.06
CA CYS A 62 7.05 -9.89 13.00
C CYS A 62 7.74 -9.50 11.70
N PHE A 63 7.39 -10.17 10.61
CA PHE A 63 7.85 -9.83 9.27
C PHE A 63 6.70 -9.28 8.42
N VAL A 64 7.07 -8.44 7.46
CA VAL A 64 6.23 -8.08 6.31
C VAL A 64 7.12 -8.02 5.08
N TYR A 65 6.68 -8.65 3.99
CA TYR A 65 7.40 -8.62 2.72
C TYR A 65 6.45 -8.55 1.54
N ARG A 66 6.97 -8.03 0.44
CA ARG A 66 6.32 -8.09 -0.87
C ARG A 66 7.08 -9.07 -1.74
N ASP A 67 6.42 -10.11 -2.23
CA ASP A 67 7.04 -11.07 -3.14
C ASP A 67 7.28 -10.46 -4.53
N LYS A 68 8.00 -11.17 -5.40
CA LYS A 68 8.28 -10.71 -6.78
C LYS A 68 7.03 -10.52 -7.64
N LEU A 69 5.89 -11.09 -7.25
CA LEU A 69 4.59 -10.90 -7.92
C LEU A 69 3.85 -9.67 -7.40
N GLY A 70 4.37 -8.99 -6.38
CA GLY A 70 3.76 -7.81 -5.77
C GLY A 70 2.83 -8.13 -4.59
N ILE A 71 2.75 -9.40 -4.17
CA ILE A 71 1.85 -9.86 -3.12
C ILE A 71 2.49 -9.61 -1.75
N VAL A 72 1.73 -8.97 -0.87
CA VAL A 72 2.14 -8.72 0.51
C VAL A 72 1.88 -9.94 1.38
N ASN A 73 2.85 -10.30 2.21
CA ASN A 73 2.82 -11.41 3.15
C ASN A 73 3.32 -10.94 4.52
N GLN A 74 2.67 -11.41 5.57
CA GLN A 74 2.89 -10.97 6.95
C GLN A 74 2.77 -12.17 7.90
N GLY A 75 3.57 -12.17 8.97
CA GLY A 75 3.48 -13.18 10.01
C GLY A 75 4.56 -13.07 11.07
N CYS A 76 4.64 -14.12 11.90
CA CYS A 76 5.72 -14.31 12.87
C CYS A 76 6.91 -15.02 12.22
N GLY A 77 8.12 -14.53 12.46
CA GLY A 77 9.37 -15.01 11.88
C GLY A 77 10.23 -13.85 11.38
N ASN A 78 11.23 -14.14 10.56
CA ASN A 78 12.14 -13.11 10.04
C ASN A 78 12.29 -13.16 8.52
N CYS A 79 12.66 -12.02 7.94
CA CYS A 79 12.97 -11.87 6.53
C CYS A 79 14.02 -12.87 6.02
N SER A 80 15.00 -13.21 6.86
CA SER A 80 16.10 -14.12 6.54
C SER A 80 15.64 -15.54 6.18
N SER A 81 14.39 -15.89 6.53
CA SER A 81 13.77 -17.17 6.19
C SER A 81 13.23 -17.22 4.74
N PHE A 82 13.25 -16.09 4.03
CA PHE A 82 12.74 -15.94 2.67
C PHE A 82 13.84 -15.45 1.73
N SER A 83 13.77 -15.82 0.45
CA SER A 83 14.76 -15.43 -0.57
C SER A 83 14.15 -14.77 -1.82
N ASP A 84 12.82 -14.75 -1.93
CA ASP A 84 12.08 -14.25 -3.09
C ASP A 84 11.14 -13.09 -2.76
N TYR A 85 11.72 -11.97 -2.31
CA TYR A 85 11.00 -10.73 -2.06
C TYR A 85 11.65 -9.53 -2.78
N ILE A 86 10.84 -8.49 -2.98
CA ILE A 86 11.27 -7.17 -3.47
C ILE A 86 11.82 -6.37 -2.28
N ASP A 87 11.00 -6.23 -1.24
CA ASP A 87 11.37 -5.60 0.02
C ASP A 87 10.79 -6.44 1.17
N CYS A 88 11.52 -6.43 2.29
CA CYS A 88 11.16 -7.13 3.51
C CYS A 88 11.65 -6.36 4.73
N LYS A 89 10.78 -6.19 5.73
CA LYS A 89 11.10 -5.59 7.02
C LYS A 89 10.71 -6.50 8.16
N ASN A 90 11.53 -6.47 9.21
CA ASN A 90 11.21 -7.05 10.50
C ASN A 90 10.89 -5.94 11.49
N CYS A 91 10.10 -6.25 12.51
CA CYS A 91 9.76 -5.33 13.58
C CYS A 91 9.49 -6.07 14.90
N LYS A 92 9.74 -5.40 16.03
CA LYS A 92 9.55 -5.95 17.40
C LYS A 92 8.95 -4.93 18.37
N GLU A 93 8.69 -3.71 17.93
CA GLU A 93 8.52 -2.57 18.83
C GLU A 93 7.17 -2.63 19.54
N ASN A 94 6.13 -3.12 18.85
CA ASN A 94 4.76 -3.23 19.35
C ASN A 94 4.02 -4.39 18.71
N ASN A 95 2.89 -4.77 19.31
CA ASN A 95 1.95 -5.71 18.69
C ASN A 95 1.48 -5.21 17.33
N TYR A 96 1.42 -6.12 16.36
CA TYR A 96 0.96 -5.89 15.00
C TYR A 96 1.80 -4.85 14.23
N CYS A 97 3.09 -4.71 14.59
CA CYS A 97 3.99 -3.70 13.99
C CYS A 97 4.25 -3.89 12.48
N ASN A 98 4.00 -5.08 11.94
CA ASN A 98 4.39 -5.47 10.59
C ASN A 98 3.37 -5.03 9.54
N GLU A 99 2.91 -3.79 9.58
CA GLU A 99 1.95 -3.24 8.60
C GLU A 99 2.58 -3.11 7.20
N GLU A 100 1.78 -3.22 6.12
CA GLU A 100 2.26 -3.06 4.74
C GLU A 100 2.98 -1.73 4.52
N ARG A 101 2.58 -0.66 5.22
CA ARG A 101 3.14 0.68 5.01
C ARG A 101 4.64 0.81 5.29
N ILE A 102 5.25 -0.15 5.99
CA ILE A 102 6.68 -0.07 6.34
C ILE A 102 7.58 -0.66 5.25
N ILE A 103 7.01 -1.36 4.26
CA ILE A 103 7.73 -1.84 3.08
C ILE A 103 7.40 -0.97 1.87
N SER A 104 8.33 -0.94 0.92
CA SER A 104 8.15 -0.21 -0.33
C SER A 104 7.03 -0.80 -1.22
N LYS A 105 6.57 0.03 -2.14
CA LYS A 105 5.73 -0.38 -3.26
C LYS A 105 6.50 -0.25 -4.57
N GLN A 106 5.84 -0.65 -5.66
CA GLN A 106 6.38 -0.52 -7.01
C GLN A 106 5.45 0.33 -7.86
N CYS A 107 6.05 1.08 -8.77
CA CYS A 107 5.34 1.80 -9.83
C CYS A 107 5.78 1.25 -11.18
N TRP A 108 4.90 1.30 -12.17
CA TRP A 108 5.27 1.02 -13.56
C TRP A 108 6.24 2.08 -14.07
N VAL A 109 7.18 1.62 -14.90
CA VAL A 109 8.09 2.41 -15.72
C VAL A 109 8.01 1.85 -17.14
N ASP A 110 8.42 2.62 -18.14
CA ASP A 110 8.38 2.22 -19.55
C ASP A 110 9.06 0.87 -19.82
N ASN A 111 8.55 0.14 -20.81
CA ASN A 111 9.00 -1.19 -21.22
C ASN A 111 8.89 -2.25 -20.11
N ASP A 112 7.75 -2.30 -19.42
CA ASP A 112 7.43 -3.27 -18.36
C ASP A 112 8.43 -3.29 -17.19
N LYS A 113 9.21 -2.22 -17.05
CA LYS A 113 10.12 -2.04 -15.92
C LYS A 113 9.33 -1.54 -14.71
N LYS A 114 9.93 -1.71 -13.54
CA LYS A 114 9.37 -1.27 -12.27
C LYS A 114 10.42 -0.48 -11.50
N CYS A 115 10.01 0.61 -10.88
CA CYS A 115 10.81 1.30 -9.88
C CYS A 115 10.21 1.05 -8.49
N GLU A 116 11.07 1.07 -7.50
CA GLU A 116 10.70 0.95 -6.08
C GLU A 116 10.48 2.35 -5.50
N ASN A 117 9.46 2.49 -4.65
CA ASN A 117 9.13 3.76 -4.01
C ASN A 117 8.63 3.54 -2.58
N GLU A 118 8.74 4.55 -1.72
CA GLU A 118 8.14 4.50 -0.38
C GLU A 118 6.62 4.27 -0.47
N PHE A 119 6.04 3.66 0.57
CA PHE A 119 4.64 3.25 0.54
C PHE A 119 3.68 4.42 0.29
N ASP A 120 3.95 5.59 0.89
CA ASP A 120 3.10 6.77 0.76
C ASP A 120 3.47 7.63 -0.46
N ASP A 121 4.65 7.46 -1.04
CA ASP A 121 5.13 8.27 -2.17
C ASP A 121 4.40 7.92 -3.47
N PRO A 122 3.93 8.89 -4.27
CA PRO A 122 3.09 8.58 -5.42
C PRO A 122 3.83 7.83 -6.53
N CYS A 123 3.07 7.11 -7.35
CA CYS A 123 3.43 6.74 -8.70
C CYS A 123 2.83 7.76 -9.67
N TYR A 124 3.52 8.07 -10.76
CA TYR A 124 3.00 8.98 -11.77
C TYR A 124 2.81 8.29 -13.13
N ILE A 125 1.90 8.87 -13.92
CA ILE A 125 1.74 8.60 -15.35
C ILE A 125 1.42 9.92 -16.05
N TYR A 126 2.09 10.22 -17.16
CA TYR A 126 1.85 11.47 -17.89
C TYR A 126 1.89 11.32 -19.41
N ARG A 127 1.22 12.26 -20.08
CA ARG A 127 1.21 12.37 -21.53
C ARG A 127 2.34 13.28 -22.00
N THR A 128 3.23 12.78 -22.84
CA THR A 128 4.33 13.58 -23.39
C THR A 128 3.82 14.57 -24.44
N PRO A 129 4.60 15.62 -24.78
CA PRO A 129 4.23 16.57 -25.85
C PRO A 129 4.06 15.92 -27.22
N THR A 130 4.69 14.76 -27.46
CA THR A 130 4.55 13.97 -28.69
C THR A 130 3.42 12.93 -28.60
N ASN A 131 2.52 13.06 -27.62
CA ASN A 131 1.39 12.18 -27.37
C ASN A 131 1.78 10.74 -26.94
N GLY A 132 3.03 10.55 -26.51
CA GLY A 132 3.51 9.33 -25.86
C GLY A 132 3.06 9.25 -24.39
N VAL A 133 3.29 8.10 -23.77
CA VAL A 133 3.02 7.87 -22.34
C VAL A 133 4.33 7.55 -21.66
N GLU A 134 4.57 8.20 -20.53
CA GLU A 134 5.71 7.94 -19.65
C GLU A 134 5.21 7.74 -18.22
N LYS A 135 5.90 6.87 -17.48
CA LYS A 135 5.52 6.44 -16.12
C LYS A 135 6.73 6.41 -15.19
N GLY A 136 6.49 6.59 -13.89
CA GLY A 136 7.55 6.41 -12.92
C GLY A 136 7.12 6.54 -11.45
N CYS A 137 8.13 6.63 -10.60
CA CYS A 137 8.02 6.83 -9.17
C CYS A 137 8.14 8.33 -8.82
N GLY A 138 7.46 8.72 -7.75
CA GLY A 138 7.46 10.09 -7.25
C GLY A 138 6.34 10.94 -7.83
N ASN A 139 6.47 12.24 -7.60
CA ASN A 139 5.48 13.23 -7.98
C ASN A 139 5.45 13.47 -9.49
N CYS A 140 4.33 14.02 -9.96
CA CYS A 140 4.13 14.38 -11.34
C CYS A 140 5.18 15.38 -11.84
N PRO A 141 5.92 15.07 -12.92
CA PRO A 141 6.93 15.97 -13.47
C PRO A 141 6.31 17.13 -14.27
N PHE A 142 5.09 16.94 -14.79
CA PHE A 142 4.41 17.89 -15.68
C PHE A 142 2.92 17.96 -15.37
N TYR A 143 2.24 18.93 -15.99
CA TYR A 143 0.82 19.21 -15.77
C TYR A 143 -0.15 18.25 -16.49
N THR A 144 0.32 17.49 -17.49
CA THR A 144 -0.43 16.42 -18.20
C THR A 144 -0.29 15.07 -17.49
N CYS A 145 -0.25 15.09 -16.16
CA CYS A 145 0.13 13.97 -15.34
C CYS A 145 -0.94 13.65 -14.28
N LYS A 146 -0.99 12.38 -13.87
CA LYS A 146 -1.77 11.90 -12.73
C LYS A 146 -0.88 11.12 -11.77
N GLU A 147 -1.20 11.26 -10.49
CA GLU A 147 -0.57 10.55 -9.39
C GLU A 147 -1.54 9.51 -8.81
N CYS A 148 -0.99 8.45 -8.24
CA CYS A 148 -1.73 7.46 -7.48
C CYS A 148 -0.81 6.83 -6.41
N THR A 149 -1.39 6.27 -5.35
CA THR A 149 -0.62 5.78 -4.18
C THR A 149 -0.62 4.26 -4.02
N GLY A 150 -1.33 3.51 -4.85
CA GLY A 150 -1.35 2.04 -4.77
C GLY A 150 -0.10 1.38 -5.38
N HIS A 151 0.13 0.11 -5.05
CA HIS A 151 1.09 -0.72 -5.77
C HIS A 151 0.67 -0.86 -7.25
N LEU A 152 1.57 -0.55 -8.18
CA LEU A 152 1.38 -0.63 -9.63
C LEU A 152 0.14 0.12 -10.15
N CYS A 153 -0.25 1.19 -9.46
CA CYS A 153 -1.51 1.90 -9.71
C CYS A 153 -1.49 2.78 -10.98
N ASN A 154 -0.32 3.11 -11.51
CA ASN A 154 -0.14 4.05 -12.63
C ASN A 154 -0.36 3.36 -13.99
N GLU A 155 -1.55 2.79 -14.15
CA GLU A 155 -2.01 2.16 -15.38
C GLU A 155 -2.50 3.17 -16.41
N ASP A 156 -2.53 2.78 -17.69
CA ASP A 156 -2.94 3.65 -18.81
C ASP A 156 -4.39 4.14 -18.67
N SER A 157 -5.23 3.37 -17.96
CA SER A 157 -6.62 3.72 -17.64
C SER A 157 -6.76 5.00 -16.80
N LEU A 158 -5.70 5.40 -16.09
CA LEU A 158 -5.68 6.60 -15.27
C LEU A 158 -5.48 7.89 -16.08
N LEU A 159 -4.98 7.79 -17.32
CA LEU A 159 -4.70 8.97 -18.13
C LEU A 159 -5.99 9.56 -18.72
N PRO A 160 -6.34 10.81 -18.39
CA PRO A 160 -7.40 11.53 -19.09
C PRO A 160 -6.90 12.03 -20.44
N TYR A 161 -7.83 12.50 -21.28
CA TYR A 161 -7.45 13.21 -22.50
C TYR A 161 -7.05 14.64 -22.19
N TYR A 162 -6.13 15.20 -22.97
CA TYR A 162 -5.74 16.59 -22.85
C TYR A 162 -5.90 17.30 -24.20
N CYS A 163 -6.50 18.49 -24.19
CA CYS A 163 -6.47 19.41 -25.33
C CYS A 163 -5.44 20.51 -25.06
N PHE A 164 -4.50 20.70 -25.99
CA PHE A 164 -3.59 21.83 -25.96
C PHE A 164 -4.25 23.08 -26.55
N GLY A 165 -4.09 24.21 -25.86
CA GLY A 165 -4.51 25.53 -26.31
C GLY A 165 -3.32 26.41 -26.67
N ASN A 166 -3.60 27.66 -27.02
CA ASN A 166 -2.56 28.64 -27.33
C ASN A 166 -1.67 28.94 -26.10
N GLY A 167 -0.39 29.24 -26.32
CA GLY A 167 0.54 29.67 -25.28
C GLY A 167 0.79 28.65 -24.16
N ALA A 168 0.86 27.36 -24.48
CA ALA A 168 1.05 26.25 -23.52
C ALA A 168 -0.10 26.05 -22.50
N SER A 169 -1.27 26.63 -22.75
CA SER A 169 -2.48 26.27 -22.01
C SER A 169 -2.91 24.85 -22.34
N TYR A 170 -3.54 24.17 -21.38
CA TYR A 170 -4.08 22.83 -21.57
C TYR A 170 -5.43 22.69 -20.86
N LYS A 171 -6.25 21.76 -21.34
CA LYS A 171 -7.52 21.37 -20.73
C LYS A 171 -7.55 19.87 -20.58
N GLU A 172 -7.75 19.40 -19.35
CA GLU A 172 -8.11 18.01 -19.10
C GLU A 172 -9.55 17.75 -19.55
N CYS A 173 -9.74 16.66 -20.28
CA CYS A 173 -11.00 16.27 -20.90
C CYS A 173 -11.38 14.88 -20.43
N SER A 174 -12.65 14.71 -20.06
CA SER A 174 -13.21 13.40 -19.78
C SER A 174 -13.28 12.56 -21.06
N TYR A 175 -13.22 11.24 -20.92
CA TYR A 175 -13.31 10.29 -22.03
C TYR A 175 -14.51 10.60 -22.96
N ASN A 176 -15.66 10.90 -22.36
CA ASN A 176 -16.90 11.16 -23.09
C ASN A 176 -16.95 12.54 -23.77
N HIS A 177 -16.11 13.50 -23.36
CA HIS A 177 -16.04 14.86 -23.93
C HIS A 177 -14.63 15.18 -24.46
N SER A 178 -13.98 14.20 -25.10
CA SER A 178 -12.58 14.25 -25.55
C SER A 178 -12.37 14.95 -26.90
N TYR A 179 -13.29 15.83 -27.32
CA TYR A 179 -13.18 16.51 -28.60
C TYR A 179 -12.31 17.77 -28.50
N CYS A 180 -11.11 17.72 -29.09
CA CYS A 180 -10.25 18.87 -29.31
C CYS A 180 -10.36 19.32 -30.78
N TYR A 181 -10.43 20.62 -31.03
CA TYR A 181 -10.49 21.19 -32.38
C TYR A 181 -9.39 22.24 -32.57
N ILE A 182 -8.76 22.22 -33.74
CA ILE A 182 -7.83 23.27 -34.18
C ILE A 182 -8.47 23.96 -35.37
N ALA A 183 -8.67 25.27 -35.27
CA ALA A 183 -9.22 26.08 -36.35
C ALA A 183 -8.12 26.96 -36.96
N LYS A 184 -8.01 26.95 -38.29
CA LYS A 184 -7.24 27.95 -39.03
C LYS A 184 -8.10 29.22 -39.12
N VAL A 185 -7.63 30.32 -38.53
CA VAL A 185 -8.29 31.63 -38.63
C VAL A 185 -7.56 32.45 -39.68
N GLU A 186 -8.24 32.84 -40.76
CA GLU A 186 -7.70 33.77 -41.75
C GLU A 186 -8.05 35.20 -41.33
N VAL A 187 -7.02 36.01 -41.04
CA VAL A 187 -7.21 37.42 -40.73
C VAL A 187 -7.15 38.20 -42.04
N THR A 188 -8.29 38.60 -42.57
CA THR A 188 -8.34 39.61 -43.63
C THR A 188 -8.15 40.98 -42.99
N GLU A 189 -6.99 41.61 -43.23
CA GLU A 189 -6.80 43.03 -42.96
C GLU A 189 -7.81 43.82 -43.81
N ARG A 190 -8.78 44.47 -43.15
CA ARG A 190 -9.57 45.52 -43.79
C ARG A 190 -8.69 46.76 -43.81
N GLY A 191 -8.11 47.06 -44.98
CA GLY A 191 -7.46 48.33 -45.28
C GLY A 191 -8.42 49.51 -45.26
#